data_AF-A0A7C5J366-F1
#
_entry.id   AF-A0A7C5J366-F1
#
_cell.length_a   1.000
_cell.length_b   1.000
_cell.length_c   1.000
_cell.angle_alpha   90.00
_cell.angle_beta   90.00
_cell.angle_gamma   90.00
#
_symmetry.space_group_name_H-M   'P 1'
#
loop_
_entity.id
_entity.type
_entity.pdbx_description
1 polymer ?
#
loop_
_entity_poly.entity_id
_entity_poly.type
_entity_poly.pdbx_seq_one_letter_code
_entity_poly.pdbx_strand_id
1 'polypeptide(L)' 'MPSYPEAPWQTHGQAWFRPYLVDASTVTPPPGLEVLSRAGRCIGLLGYVSYEAPSPLVYQELLWMPARVRARTVSGQAVG' A
#
# COMPACT_ATOMS: atom_id res chain seq x y z
N MET A 1 -1.38 -26.81 7.26
CA MET A 1 -0.93 -25.50 6.75
C MET A 1 0.05 -24.93 7.75
N PRO A 2 1.20 -24.36 7.32
CA PRO A 2 2.01 -23.57 8.24
C PRO A 2 1.13 -22.43 8.78
N SER A 3 1.04 -22.31 10.10
CA SER A 3 0.42 -21.15 10.73
C SER A 3 1.30 -19.93 10.47
N TYR A 4 0.67 -18.79 10.22
CA TYR A 4 1.40 -17.52 10.17
C TYR A 4 2.17 -17.31 11.49
N PRO A 5 3.43 -16.84 11.46
CA PRO A 5 4.16 -16.52 12.68
C PRO A 5 3.45 -15.41 13.45
N GLU A 6 3.56 -15.41 14.78
CA GLU A 6 3.00 -14.33 15.60
C GLU A 6 3.70 -12.99 15.28
N ALA A 7 2.91 -11.91 15.24
CA ALA A 7 3.41 -10.56 15.04
C ALA A 7 4.02 -10.01 16.36
N PRO A 8 4.95 -9.05 16.30
CA PRO A 8 5.38 -8.26 15.13
C PRO A 8 6.38 -8.98 14.24
N TRP A 9 6.30 -8.72 12.93
CA TRP A 9 7.25 -9.25 11.95
C TRP A 9 8.30 -8.22 11.60
N GLN A 10 9.56 -8.66 11.61
CA GLN A 10 10.67 -7.90 11.05
C GLN A 10 11.00 -8.46 9.68
N THR A 11 10.71 -7.70 8.62
CA THR A 11 10.93 -8.13 7.24
C THR A 11 12.34 -7.77 6.75
N HIS A 12 12.89 -8.61 5.87
CA HIS A 12 14.18 -8.42 5.23
C HIS A 12 14.08 -8.86 3.76
N GLY A 13 14.82 -8.19 2.87
CA GLY A 13 14.82 -8.50 1.44
C GLY A 13 14.96 -7.27 0.55
N GLN A 14 14.46 -7.38 -0.67
CA GLN A 14 14.57 -6.36 -1.72
C GLN A 14 13.20 -5.98 -2.27
N ALA A 15 13.05 -4.74 -2.74
CA ALA A 15 11.81 -4.26 -3.33
C ALA A 15 12.07 -3.35 -4.52
N TRP A 16 11.25 -3.53 -5.57
CA TRP A 16 11.25 -2.70 -6.76
C TRP A 16 9.88 -2.07 -6.92
N PHE A 17 9.86 -0.76 -7.10
CA PHE A 17 8.63 0.00 -7.21
C PHE A 17 8.63 0.84 -8.47
N ARG A 18 7.54 0.77 -9.24
CA ARG A 18 7.32 1.61 -10.41
C ARG A 18 6.09 2.48 -10.19
N PRO A 19 6.23 3.81 -10.11
CA PRO A 19 5.07 4.69 -10.09
C PRO A 19 4.42 4.75 -11.48
N TYR A 20 3.10 4.94 -11.50
CA TYR A 20 2.35 5.20 -12.73
C TYR A 20 1.25 6.22 -12.47
N LEU A 21 0.87 6.94 -13.52
CA LEU A 21 -0.23 7.91 -13.49
C LEU A 21 -1.57 7.19 -13.70
N VAL A 22 -2.56 7.58 -12.92
CA VAL A 22 -3.91 7.00 -12.95
C VAL A 22 -4.93 8.12 -13.05
N ASP A 23 -6.01 7.87 -13.77
CA ASP A 23 -7.21 8.70 -13.67
C ASP A 23 -7.80 8.59 -12.26
N ALA A 24 -7.90 9.69 -11.53
CA ALA A 24 -8.43 9.65 -10.17
C ALA A 24 -9.90 9.19 -10.14
N SER A 25 -10.65 9.40 -11.23
CA SER A 25 -12.06 9.00 -11.31
C SER A 25 -12.25 7.47 -11.41
N THR A 26 -11.21 6.71 -11.79
CA THR A 26 -11.29 5.25 -11.90
C THR A 26 -10.93 4.54 -10.60
N VAL A 27 -10.57 5.28 -9.54
CA VAL A 27 -10.18 4.70 -8.25
C VAL A 27 -11.27 4.96 -7.22
N THR A 28 -11.85 3.89 -6.69
CA THR A 28 -12.79 3.95 -5.57
C THR A 28 -12.05 3.59 -4.28
N PRO A 29 -11.76 4.57 -3.39
CA PRO A 29 -11.12 4.26 -2.12
C PRO A 29 -12.13 3.58 -1.17
N PRO A 30 -11.67 2.72 -0.24
CA PRO A 30 -12.50 2.22 0.84
C PRO A 30 -13.15 3.34 1.67
N PRO A 31 -14.24 3.06 2.42
CA PRO A 31 -14.84 4.02 3.33
C PRO A 31 -13.82 4.65 4.29
N GLY A 32 -13.97 5.94 4.58
CA GLY A 32 -13.05 6.68 5.45
C GLY A 32 -11.75 7.13 4.77
N LEU A 33 -11.52 6.77 3.50
CA LEU A 33 -10.36 7.20 2.73
C LEU A 33 -10.76 8.13 1.57
N GLU A 34 -9.81 8.96 1.15
CA GLU A 34 -9.92 9.79 -0.04
C GLU A 34 -8.65 9.72 -0.87
N VAL A 35 -8.80 9.71 -2.19
CA VAL A 35 -7.69 9.67 -3.15
C VAL A 35 -7.00 11.04 -3.18
N LEU A 36 -5.68 11.04 -3.02
CA LEU A 36 -4.86 12.22 -3.24
C LEU A 36 -4.67 12.40 -4.76
N SER A 37 -5.30 13.44 -5.31
CA SER A 37 -5.23 13.74 -6.73
C SER A 37 -4.88 15.20 -6.99
N ARG A 38 -4.33 15.46 -8.18
CA ARG A 38 -4.08 16.80 -8.72
C ARG A 38 -4.47 16.80 -10.19
N ALA A 39 -5.28 17.78 -10.60
CA ALA A 39 -5.79 17.88 -11.97
C ALA A 39 -6.44 16.58 -12.49
N GLY A 40 -7.24 15.92 -11.65
CA GLY A 40 -7.93 14.66 -12.01
C GLY A 40 -7.02 13.44 -12.13
N ARG A 41 -5.72 13.54 -11.80
CA ARG A 41 -4.77 12.42 -11.83
C ARG A 41 -4.26 12.11 -10.42
N CYS A 42 -3.94 10.84 -10.19
CA CYS A 42 -3.23 10.41 -8.99
C CYS A 42 -2.05 9.49 -9.37
N ILE A 43 -1.18 9.24 -8.40
CA ILE A 43 -0.04 8.33 -8.55
C ILE A 43 -0.40 7.01 -7.88
N GLY A 44 -0.34 5.93 -8.67
CA GLY A 44 -0.34 4.55 -8.19
C GLY A 44 1.09 3.99 -8.17
N LEU A 45 1.24 2.80 -7.57
CA LEU A 45 2.51 2.10 -7.44
C LEU A 45 2.34 0.61 -7.72
N LEU A 46 3.14 0.08 -8.63
CA LEU A 46 3.29 -1.36 -8.84
C LEU A 46 4.59 -1.77 -8.16
N GLY A 47 4.49 -2.71 -7.22
CA GLY A 47 5.60 -3.19 -6.42
C GLY A 47 5.85 -4.66 -6.67
N TYR A 48 7.12 -5.05 -6.73
CA TYR A 48 7.55 -6.43 -6.57
C TYR A 48 8.50 -6.50 -5.38
N VAL A 49 8.22 -7.39 -4.43
CA VAL A 49 9.00 -7.54 -3.20
C VAL A 49 9.48 -8.98 -3.09
N SER A 50 10.78 -9.15 -2.85
CA SER A 50 11.41 -10.42 -2.52
C SER A 50 11.73 -10.40 -1.03
N TYR A 51 10.97 -11.16 -0.23
CA TYR A 51 11.25 -11.36 1.19
C TYR A 51 12.23 -12.54 1.35
N GLU A 52 13.32 -12.29 2.06
CA GLU A 52 14.46 -13.20 2.18
C GLU A 52 14.84 -13.39 3.65
N ALA A 53 15.57 -14.47 3.97
CA ALA A 53 16.08 -14.67 5.33
C ALA A 53 16.90 -13.44 5.78
N PRO A 54 16.80 -13.00 7.06
CA PRO A 54 16.13 -13.65 8.18
C PRO A 54 14.68 -13.22 8.39
N SER A 55 13.94 -12.81 7.35
CA SER A 55 12.51 -12.53 7.48
C SER A 55 11.74 -13.77 7.96
N PRO A 56 10.75 -13.64 8.86
CA PRO A 56 9.94 -14.77 9.33
C PRO A 56 9.04 -15.36 8.23
N LEU A 57 8.88 -14.63 7.12
CA LEU A 57 8.16 -15.05 5.92
C LEU A 57 9.09 -14.89 4.72
N VAL A 58 9.37 -15.97 3.99
CA VAL A 58 10.23 -15.97 2.80
C VAL A 58 9.37 -16.29 1.59
N TYR A 59 9.10 -15.28 0.78
CA TYR A 59 8.23 -15.36 -0.39
C TYR A 59 8.41 -14.14 -1.29
N GLN A 60 7.81 -14.19 -2.48
CA GLN A 60 7.77 -13.07 -3.41
C GLN A 60 6.35 -12.55 -3.51
N GLU A 61 6.21 -11.23 -3.57
CA GLU A 61 4.91 -10.56 -3.60
C GLU A 61 4.85 -9.57 -4.76
N LEU A 62 3.72 -9.59 -5.49
CA LEU A 62 3.37 -8.54 -6.43
C LEU A 62 2.26 -7.68 -5.82
N LEU A 63 2.55 -6.40 -5.60
CA LEU A 63 1.63 -5.45 -4.99
C LEU A 63 1.13 -4.45 -6.02
N TRP A 64 -0.17 -4.21 -6.01
CA TRP A 64 -0.79 -3.15 -6.79
C TRP A 64 -1.48 -2.14 -5.88
N MET A 65 -0.95 -0.92 -5.83
CA MET A 65 -1.49 0.18 -5.07
C MET A 65 -2.05 1.23 -6.04
N PRO A 66 -3.36 1.26 -6.30
CA PRO A 66 -3.95 2.05 -7.39
C PRO A 66 -3.84 3.57 -7.18
N ALA A 67 -3.77 4.02 -5.94
CA ALA A 67 -3.60 5.43 -5.61
C ALA A 67 -3.01 5.63 -4.22
N ARG A 68 -2.36 6.78 -4.03
CA ARG A 68 -2.12 7.32 -2.68
C ARG A 68 -3.42 7.88 -2.10
N VAL A 69 -3.69 7.55 -0.84
CA VAL A 69 -4.89 7.99 -0.11
C VAL A 69 -4.51 8.75 1.16
N ARG A 70 -5.46 9.51 1.71
CA ARG A 70 -5.43 9.99 3.10
C ARG A 70 -6.72 9.58 3.82
N ALA A 71 -6.65 9.48 5.14
CA ALA A 71 -7.84 9.31 5.96
C ALA A 71 -8.67 10.61 5.92
N ARG A 72 -9.99 10.47 5.76
CA ARG A 72 -10.92 11.57 5.92
C ARG A 72 -11.02 11.87 7.41
N THR A 73 -10.62 13.06 7.81
CA THR A 73 -10.93 13.56 9.16
C THR A 73 -12.44 13.78 9.26
N VAL A 74 -13.13 12.99 10.08
CA VAL A 74 -14.50 13.29 10.48
C VAL A 74 -14.40 14.43 11.50
N SER A 75 -14.67 15.67 11.05
CA SER A 75 -14.83 16.86 11.91
C SER A 75 -13.80 17.01 13.05
N GLY A 76 -12.61 17.48 12.72
CA GLY A 76 -11.77 18.24 13.66
C GLY A 76 -10.87 17.47 14.63
N GLN A 77 -10.86 16.14 14.66
CA GLN A 77 -9.82 15.41 15.38
C GLN A 77 -9.09 14.42 14.46
N ALA A 78 -7.78 14.64 14.31
CA ALA A 78 -6.88 13.65 13.74
C ALA A 78 -6.80 12.48 14.74
N VAL A 79 -7.12 11.27 14.26
CA VAL A 79 -6.88 10.04 15.02
C VAL A 79 -5.37 9.78 14.91
N GLY A 80 -4.65 10.10 15.98
CA GLY A 80 -3.26 9.71 16.22
C GLY A 80 -3.17 8.38 16.95
#